data_AF-A0A9E2MXN0-F1
#
_entry.id   AF-A0A9E2MXN0-F1
#
_cell.length_a   1.000
_cell.length_b   1.000
_cell.length_c   1.000
_cell.angle_alpha   90.00
_cell.angle_beta   90.00
_cell.angle_gamma   90.00
#
_symmetry.space_group_name_H-M   'P 1'
#
loop_
_entity.id
_entity.type
_entity.pdbx_description
1 polymer ?
#
loop_
_entity_poly.entity_id
_entity_poly.type
_entity_poly.pdbx_seq_one_letter_code
_entity_poly.pdbx_strand_id
1 'polypeptide(L)'
;MESGRHDSIQHDPDRHDSIRRESGRETPGFLEAERFTKIADLTAALFPVCRGLVYAAPCGVVVRAIAPLIQSKFEDPAVVVLDAGGRWAVSLLAGHEGGANELAVLVANIIGAEPVITTTTEALKSVIVGIGCRRGTPAEEIVAAVRSALAEEGVALDEVRMIASADVKADEPGLMEAAEALGVPLRFLSAAEIRVSSREFSHSAFVEEKVNLPAVAEPAALLAGRRTRFICRKKTFNGITIALAREGFSWSESAPAGR
;
A
#
# COMPACT_ATOMS: atom_id res chain seq x y z
N MET A 1 56.83 -23.22 -20.80
CA MET A 1 56.04 -23.01 -22.03
C MET A 1 55.06 -24.16 -22.13
N GLU A 2 53.87 -23.99 -21.58
CA GLU A 2 52.77 -24.94 -21.75
C GLU A 2 51.49 -24.14 -21.96
N SER A 3 50.80 -24.53 -23.02
CA SER A 3 49.73 -23.84 -23.72
C SER A 3 48.41 -23.86 -22.97
N GLY A 4 47.82 -22.68 -22.76
CA GLY A 4 46.47 -22.53 -22.26
C GLY A 4 45.42 -23.06 -23.25
N ARG A 5 44.49 -23.88 -22.75
CA ARG A 5 43.25 -24.21 -23.45
C ARG A 5 42.20 -23.18 -23.04
N HIS A 6 41.70 -22.44 -24.03
CA HIS A 6 40.47 -21.65 -23.90
C HIS A 6 39.27 -22.59 -24.04
N ASP A 7 38.60 -22.89 -22.92
CA ASP A 7 37.25 -23.44 -22.98
C ASP A 7 36.28 -22.32 -23.29
N SER A 8 35.68 -22.43 -24.47
CA SER A 8 34.62 -21.56 -24.97
C SER A 8 33.31 -21.97 -24.30
N ILE A 9 32.77 -21.11 -23.46
CA ILE A 9 31.44 -21.29 -22.87
C ILE A 9 30.42 -21.10 -24.00
N GLN A 10 29.93 -22.20 -24.56
CA GLN A 10 28.78 -22.19 -25.45
C GLN A 10 27.54 -21.78 -24.63
N HIS A 11 26.92 -20.67 -25.04
CA HIS A 11 25.66 -20.20 -24.48
C HIS A 11 24.54 -21.07 -25.06
N ASP A 12 24.00 -21.95 -24.22
CA ASP A 12 22.87 -22.81 -24.54
C ASP A 12 21.55 -22.07 -24.25
N PRO A 13 20.79 -21.64 -25.28
CA PRO A 13 19.59 -20.81 -25.11
C PRO A 13 18.38 -21.58 -24.55
N ASP A 14 18.46 -22.91 -24.41
CA ASP A 14 17.33 -23.76 -24.00
C ASP A 14 17.31 -24.09 -22.49
N ARG A 15 18.21 -23.52 -21.69
CA ARG A 15 18.28 -23.76 -20.23
C ARG A 15 17.15 -23.15 -19.39
N HIS A 16 16.24 -22.39 -19.99
CA HIS A 16 15.15 -21.73 -19.25
C HIS A 16 13.83 -22.52 -19.19
N ASP A 17 13.73 -23.70 -19.80
CA ASP A 17 12.44 -24.37 -20.01
C ASP A 17 12.25 -25.70 -19.25
N SER A 18 12.77 -25.80 -18.02
CA SER A 18 12.64 -27.02 -17.21
C SER A 18 12.21 -26.79 -15.76
N ILE A 19 11.09 -26.12 -15.56
CA ILE A 19 10.28 -26.28 -14.32
C ILE A 19 8.93 -26.87 -14.74
N ARG A 20 8.92 -28.19 -14.96
CA ARG A 20 7.68 -28.96 -15.15
C ARG A 20 7.03 -29.24 -13.80
N ARG A 21 5.81 -28.73 -13.66
CA ARG A 21 4.61 -29.36 -13.09
C ARG A 21 4.85 -30.48 -12.07
N GLU A 22 4.66 -30.15 -10.79
CA GLU A 22 4.14 -31.09 -9.81
C GLU A 22 2.67 -30.78 -9.51
N SER A 23 1.85 -31.83 -9.61
CA SER A 23 0.41 -31.87 -9.49
C SER A 23 -0.06 -31.88 -8.03
N GLY A 24 -1.15 -31.18 -7.73
CA GLY A 24 -2.03 -31.55 -6.61
C GLY A 24 -2.44 -30.42 -5.68
N ARG A 25 -3.20 -29.45 -6.20
CA ARG A 25 -4.25 -28.65 -5.53
C ARG A 25 -4.82 -27.73 -6.60
N GLU A 26 -6.10 -27.82 -6.89
CA GLU A 26 -6.79 -26.90 -7.81
C GLU A 26 -6.82 -25.51 -7.15
N THR A 27 -5.87 -24.67 -7.52
CA THR A 27 -5.89 -23.24 -7.22
C THR A 27 -6.93 -22.58 -8.13
N PRO A 28 -7.84 -21.75 -7.62
CA PRO A 28 -8.79 -21.01 -8.45
C PRO A 28 -8.05 -20.24 -9.55
N GLY A 29 -8.58 -20.32 -10.78
CA GLY A 29 -7.97 -19.96 -12.07
C GLY A 29 -6.86 -18.91 -12.04
N PHE A 30 -5.66 -19.30 -12.45
CA PHE A 30 -4.65 -18.35 -12.90
C PHE A 30 -5.21 -17.56 -14.09
N LEU A 31 -5.28 -16.24 -13.96
CA LEU A 31 -5.51 -15.32 -15.08
C LEU A 31 -4.49 -15.63 -16.18
N GLU A 32 -4.95 -15.85 -17.42
CA GLU A 32 -4.08 -16.13 -18.55
C GLU A 32 -3.14 -14.94 -18.79
N ALA A 33 -1.83 -15.21 -18.89
CA ALA A 33 -0.85 -14.20 -19.25
C ALA A 33 -0.75 -14.11 -20.78
N GLU A 34 -1.15 -12.98 -21.36
CA GLU A 34 -1.03 -12.73 -22.79
C GLU A 34 0.27 -12.00 -23.14
N ARG A 35 0.97 -12.48 -24.17
CA ARG A 35 2.16 -11.80 -24.69
C ARG A 35 1.73 -10.67 -25.62
N PHE A 36 2.42 -9.54 -25.52
CA PHE A 36 2.28 -8.40 -26.42
C PHE A 36 3.66 -7.98 -26.95
N THR A 37 3.68 -7.18 -28.01
CA THR A 37 4.94 -6.75 -28.67
C THR A 37 5.27 -5.29 -28.38
N LYS A 38 4.27 -4.41 -28.33
CA LYS A 38 4.43 -2.98 -28.04
C LYS A 38 3.45 -2.55 -26.97
N ILE A 39 3.97 -1.95 -25.91
CA ILE A 39 3.15 -1.44 -24.81
C ILE A 39 2.16 -0.37 -25.30
N ALA A 40 2.56 0.49 -26.24
CA ALA A 40 1.70 1.54 -26.78
C ALA A 40 0.44 0.98 -27.46
N ASP A 41 0.58 -0.09 -28.25
CA ASP A 41 -0.54 -0.70 -28.97
C ASP A 41 -1.50 -1.38 -27.98
N LEU A 42 -0.95 -2.10 -26.98
CA LEU A 42 -1.75 -2.72 -25.92
C LEU A 42 -2.47 -1.66 -25.07
N THR A 43 -1.76 -0.59 -24.69
CA THR A 43 -2.33 0.54 -23.96
C THR A 43 -3.45 1.18 -24.78
N ALA A 44 -3.28 1.44 -26.07
CA ALA A 44 -4.33 2.00 -26.92
C ALA A 44 -5.60 1.13 -26.99
N ALA A 45 -5.45 -0.20 -26.97
CA ALA A 45 -6.57 -1.13 -26.94
C ALA A 45 -7.29 -1.16 -25.59
N LEU A 46 -6.56 -1.10 -24.47
CA LEU A 46 -7.11 -1.27 -23.12
C LEU A 46 -7.58 0.04 -22.44
N PHE A 47 -6.95 1.17 -22.76
CA PHE A 47 -7.24 2.47 -22.15
C PHE A 47 -8.72 2.88 -22.19
N PRO A 48 -9.46 2.70 -23.30
CA PRO A 48 -10.87 3.11 -23.34
C PRO A 48 -11.84 2.11 -22.69
N VAL A 49 -11.41 0.89 -22.36
CA VAL A 49 -12.30 -0.20 -21.88
C VAL A 49 -12.06 -0.62 -20.45
N CYS A 50 -10.86 -0.37 -19.91
CA CYS A 50 -10.54 -0.66 -18.52
C CYS A 50 -10.89 0.53 -17.62
N ARG A 51 -11.40 0.27 -16.42
CA ARG A 51 -11.55 1.32 -15.38
C ARG A 51 -10.21 1.68 -14.73
N GLY A 52 -9.27 0.74 -14.70
CA GLY A 52 -7.95 0.94 -14.12
C GLY A 52 -6.89 0.05 -14.78
N LEU A 53 -5.68 0.57 -14.90
CA LEU A 53 -4.53 -0.07 -15.52
C LEU A 53 -3.34 -0.02 -14.57
N VAL A 54 -2.76 -1.20 -14.30
CA VAL A 54 -1.57 -1.34 -13.44
C VAL A 54 -0.41 -1.78 -14.32
N TYR A 55 0.65 -0.98 -14.34
CA TYR A 55 1.83 -1.22 -15.15
C TYR A 55 3.03 -1.60 -14.28
N ALA A 56 3.53 -2.83 -14.39
CA ALA A 56 4.84 -3.20 -13.84
C ALA A 56 5.96 -2.85 -14.82
N ALA A 57 6.29 -1.56 -14.91
CA ALA A 57 7.24 -1.02 -15.90
C ALA A 57 7.83 0.33 -15.45
N PRO A 58 8.96 0.79 -16.03
CA PRO A 58 9.47 2.14 -15.75
C PRO A 58 8.43 3.22 -16.09
N CYS A 59 8.20 4.14 -15.15
CA CYS A 59 7.18 5.21 -15.28
C CYS A 59 7.28 5.98 -16.61
N GLY A 60 8.49 6.34 -17.07
CA GLY A 60 8.66 7.06 -18.34
C GLY A 60 8.22 6.27 -19.59
N VAL A 61 8.17 4.94 -19.55
CA VAL A 61 7.61 4.13 -20.64
C VAL A 61 6.09 4.26 -20.63
N VAL A 62 5.47 4.12 -19.46
CA VAL A 62 4.01 4.21 -19.28
C VAL A 62 3.51 5.60 -19.68
N VAL A 63 4.16 6.66 -19.20
CA VAL A 63 3.81 8.06 -19.55
C VAL A 63 3.78 8.27 -21.06
N ARG A 64 4.79 7.77 -21.79
CA ARG A 64 4.83 7.88 -23.25
C ARG A 64 3.74 7.06 -23.95
N ALA A 65 3.36 5.91 -23.40
CA ALA A 65 2.31 5.05 -23.94
C ALA A 65 0.92 5.67 -23.78
N ILE A 66 0.64 6.30 -22.62
CA ILE A 66 -0.67 6.90 -22.33
C ILE A 66 -0.81 8.32 -22.88
N ALA A 67 0.29 9.07 -23.03
CA ALA A 67 0.26 10.48 -23.47
C ALA A 67 -0.65 10.80 -24.68
N PRO A 68 -0.67 10.02 -25.77
CA PRO A 68 -1.55 10.31 -26.90
C PRO A 68 -3.04 9.99 -26.65
N LEU A 69 -3.37 9.34 -25.53
CA LEU A 69 -4.72 8.85 -25.22
C LEU A 69 -5.43 9.65 -24.11
N ILE A 70 -4.68 10.42 -23.32
CA ILE A 70 -5.21 11.21 -22.20
C ILE A 70 -6.22 12.24 -22.72
N GLN A 71 -7.41 12.27 -22.13
CA GLN A 71 -8.47 13.21 -22.44
C GLN A 71 -8.83 14.08 -21.24
N SER A 72 -9.20 13.47 -20.11
CA SER A 72 -9.72 14.16 -18.94
C SER A 72 -9.63 13.30 -17.69
N LYS A 73 -9.31 13.90 -16.53
CA LYS A 73 -9.29 13.21 -15.24
C LYS A 73 -10.61 12.56 -14.81
N PHE A 74 -11.72 12.91 -15.47
CA PHE A 74 -13.06 12.37 -15.21
C PHE A 74 -13.41 11.18 -16.10
N GLU A 75 -12.73 11.00 -17.23
CA GLU A 75 -13.03 9.97 -18.23
C GLU A 75 -11.87 8.97 -18.37
N ASP A 76 -10.64 9.42 -18.18
CA ASP A 76 -9.45 8.58 -18.25
C ASP A 76 -9.47 7.50 -17.14
N PRO A 77 -8.97 6.28 -17.42
CA PRO A 77 -8.85 5.23 -16.43
C PRO A 77 -7.84 5.60 -15.34
N ALA A 78 -8.03 5.02 -14.15
CA ALA A 78 -6.99 5.02 -13.12
C ALA A 78 -5.70 4.39 -13.67
N VAL A 79 -4.56 5.08 -13.57
CA VAL A 79 -3.27 4.49 -13.95
C VAL A 79 -2.35 4.40 -12.73
N VAL A 80 -1.88 3.19 -12.43
CA VAL A 80 -0.88 2.92 -11.39
C VAL A 80 0.36 2.32 -12.02
N VAL A 81 1.54 2.78 -11.60
CA VAL A 81 2.82 2.23 -12.03
C VAL A 81 3.56 1.58 -10.86
N LEU A 82 4.05 0.37 -11.09
CA LEU A 82 4.94 -0.37 -10.22
C LEU A 82 6.35 -0.33 -10.78
N ASP A 83 7.33 -0.07 -9.91
CA ASP A 83 8.73 -0.28 -10.31
C ASP A 83 9.02 -1.79 -10.41
N ALA A 84 10.02 -2.17 -11.21
CA ALA A 84 10.37 -3.57 -11.45
C ALA A 84 10.76 -4.34 -10.18
N GLY A 85 11.13 -3.63 -9.10
CA GLY A 85 11.41 -4.24 -7.80
C GLY A 85 10.19 -4.40 -6.90
N GLY A 86 8.99 -3.97 -7.32
CA GLY A 86 7.76 -4.03 -6.53
C GLY A 86 7.80 -3.20 -5.24
N ARG A 87 8.62 -2.15 -5.19
CA ARG A 87 8.79 -1.30 -4.00
C ARG A 87 7.78 -0.17 -3.94
N TRP A 88 7.34 0.33 -5.09
CA TRP A 88 6.50 1.53 -5.19
C TRP A 88 5.27 1.26 -6.03
N ALA A 89 4.10 1.70 -5.57
CA ALA A 89 2.87 1.77 -6.34
C ALA A 89 2.46 3.22 -6.52
N VAL A 90 2.79 3.79 -7.69
CA VAL A 90 2.63 5.22 -7.97
C VAL A 90 1.26 5.48 -8.61
N SER A 91 0.43 6.29 -7.96
CA SER A 91 -0.79 6.86 -8.56
C SER A 91 -0.38 7.87 -9.64
N LEU A 92 -0.47 7.48 -10.92
CA LEU A 92 0.11 8.22 -12.05
C LEU A 92 -0.89 9.13 -12.76
N LEU A 93 -2.10 8.64 -13.08
CA LEU A 93 -3.14 9.38 -13.81
C LEU A 93 -4.49 9.14 -13.14
N ALA A 94 -5.40 10.12 -13.20
CA ALA A 94 -6.77 9.98 -12.68
C ALA A 94 -6.78 9.66 -11.17
N GLY A 95 -6.09 10.52 -10.39
CA GLY A 95 -5.82 10.38 -8.95
C GLY A 95 -7.04 10.23 -8.04
N HIS A 96 -7.39 11.28 -7.28
CA HIS A 96 -8.45 11.22 -6.27
C HIS A 96 -9.81 10.84 -6.88
N GLU A 97 -10.28 11.60 -7.86
CA GLU A 97 -11.61 11.40 -8.46
C GLU A 97 -11.68 10.19 -9.40
N GLY A 98 -10.57 9.85 -10.06
CA GLY A 98 -10.52 8.75 -11.03
C GLY A 98 -10.12 7.39 -10.44
N GLY A 99 -9.81 7.33 -9.14
CA GLY A 99 -9.57 6.09 -8.40
C GLY A 99 -8.13 5.57 -8.41
N ALA A 100 -7.17 6.26 -9.01
CA ALA A 100 -5.77 5.79 -9.00
C ALA A 100 -5.13 5.83 -7.61
N ASN A 101 -5.58 6.71 -6.72
CA ASN A 101 -5.12 6.72 -5.33
C ASN A 101 -5.55 5.44 -4.59
N GLU A 102 -6.81 5.07 -4.70
CA GLU A 102 -7.36 3.85 -4.10
C GLU A 102 -6.71 2.60 -4.72
N LEU A 103 -6.57 2.59 -6.05
CA LEU A 103 -5.91 1.49 -6.76
C LEU A 103 -4.44 1.34 -6.34
N ALA A 104 -3.72 2.44 -6.12
CA ALA A 104 -2.33 2.39 -5.66
C ALA A 104 -2.22 1.76 -4.26
N VAL A 105 -3.13 2.10 -3.34
CA VAL A 105 -3.18 1.50 -1.99
C VAL A 105 -3.56 0.02 -2.07
N LEU A 106 -4.53 -0.33 -2.91
CA LEU A 106 -4.94 -1.73 -3.10
C LEU A 106 -3.77 -2.58 -3.62
N VAL A 107 -3.11 -2.13 -4.69
CA VAL A 107 -1.96 -2.83 -5.27
C VAL A 107 -0.82 -2.92 -4.26
N ALA A 108 -0.55 -1.83 -3.53
CA ALA A 108 0.44 -1.81 -2.46
C ALA A 108 0.19 -2.86 -1.39
N ASN A 109 -1.07 -3.00 -0.93
CA ASN A 109 -1.45 -4.03 0.03
C ASN A 109 -1.29 -5.45 -0.51
N ILE A 110 -1.51 -5.68 -1.82
CA ILE A 110 -1.37 -7.00 -2.45
C ILE A 110 0.09 -7.43 -2.56
N ILE A 111 0.98 -6.51 -2.97
CA ILE A 111 2.38 -6.86 -3.30
C ILE A 111 3.39 -6.47 -2.22
N GLY A 112 2.96 -5.76 -1.17
CA GLY A 112 3.85 -5.22 -0.15
C GLY A 112 4.65 -4.00 -0.63
N ALA A 113 4.10 -3.20 -1.55
CA ALA A 113 4.73 -1.95 -2.00
C ALA A 113 4.37 -0.76 -1.12
N GLU A 114 5.12 0.33 -1.26
CA GLU A 114 4.77 1.64 -0.72
C GLU A 114 3.88 2.39 -1.73
N PRO A 115 2.65 2.79 -1.37
CA PRO A 115 1.83 3.63 -2.23
C PRO A 115 2.40 5.05 -2.30
N VAL A 116 2.56 5.57 -3.51
CA VAL A 116 3.03 6.93 -3.77
C VAL A 116 1.86 7.75 -4.30
N ILE A 117 1.31 8.59 -3.42
CA ILE A 117 0.17 9.47 -3.70
C ILE A 117 0.61 10.92 -3.48
N THR A 118 0.50 11.72 -4.54
CA THR A 118 0.99 13.10 -4.60
C THR A 118 -0.11 14.14 -4.85
N THR A 119 -1.37 13.71 -4.90
CA THR A 119 -2.52 14.62 -5.05
C THR A 119 -2.58 15.60 -3.88
N THR A 120 -2.93 16.85 -4.16
CA THR A 120 -2.89 17.95 -3.18
C THR A 120 -3.73 17.66 -1.95
N THR A 121 -4.96 17.15 -2.13
CA THR A 121 -5.89 16.87 -1.03
C THR A 121 -5.28 15.88 -0.03
N GLU A 122 -4.73 14.76 -0.50
CA GLU A 122 -4.09 13.75 0.34
C GLU A 122 -2.79 14.29 0.95
N ALA A 123 -2.01 15.05 0.19
CA ALA A 123 -0.75 15.63 0.63
C ALA A 123 -0.90 16.67 1.75
N LEU A 124 -2.10 17.16 2.05
CA LEU A 124 -2.35 18.06 3.19
C LEU A 124 -2.82 17.32 4.46
N LYS A 125 -3.19 16.05 4.35
CA LYS A 125 -3.63 15.23 5.49
C LYS A 125 -2.42 14.62 6.19
N SER A 126 -2.41 14.64 7.52
CA SER A 126 -1.24 14.22 8.31
C SER A 126 -1.51 13.17 9.36
N VAL A 127 -2.76 12.83 9.63
CA VAL A 127 -3.10 11.92 10.71
C VAL A 127 -3.21 10.49 10.18
N ILE A 128 -2.57 9.57 10.87
CA ILE A 128 -2.64 8.13 10.60
C ILE A 128 -3.29 7.47 11.81
N VAL A 129 -4.32 6.66 11.53
CA VAL A 129 -5.07 5.91 12.53
C VAL A 129 -4.62 4.45 12.48
N GLY A 130 -3.86 4.00 13.47
CA GLY A 130 -3.50 2.60 13.63
C GLY A 130 -4.58 1.84 14.39
N ILE A 131 -5.06 0.72 13.84
CA ILE A 131 -6.18 -0.05 14.40
C ILE A 131 -5.77 -1.49 14.67
N GLY A 132 -6.10 -1.98 15.86
CA GLY A 132 -6.06 -3.39 16.21
C GLY A 132 -7.39 -3.83 16.83
N CYS A 133 -8.11 -4.73 16.16
CA CYS A 133 -9.36 -5.33 16.64
C CYS A 133 -9.27 -6.86 16.73
N ARG A 134 -10.35 -7.49 17.19
CA ARG A 134 -10.55 -8.95 17.09
C ARG A 134 -11.09 -9.31 15.70
N ARG A 135 -11.11 -10.60 15.37
CA ARG A 135 -11.75 -11.06 14.14
C ARG A 135 -13.27 -10.93 14.24
N GLY A 136 -13.92 -10.54 13.15
CA GLY A 136 -15.36 -10.32 13.08
C GLY A 136 -15.82 -9.09 13.87
N THR A 137 -14.95 -8.11 14.11
CA THR A 137 -15.38 -6.86 14.74
C THR A 137 -16.23 -6.06 13.75
N PRO A 138 -17.47 -5.67 14.10
CA PRO A 138 -18.35 -4.95 13.19
C PRO A 138 -17.79 -3.60 12.75
N ALA A 139 -18.05 -3.22 11.49
CA ALA A 139 -17.54 -1.99 10.90
C ALA A 139 -18.03 -0.75 11.65
N GLU A 140 -19.29 -0.74 12.09
CA GLU A 140 -19.90 0.34 12.86
C GLU A 140 -19.20 0.59 14.19
N GLU A 141 -18.72 -0.46 14.86
CA GLU A 141 -17.97 -0.33 16.11
C GLU A 141 -16.58 0.25 15.85
N ILE A 142 -15.93 -0.13 14.74
CA ILE A 142 -14.64 0.43 14.32
C ILE A 142 -14.80 1.91 13.97
N VAL A 143 -15.82 2.27 13.20
CA VAL A 143 -16.13 3.66 12.86
C VAL A 143 -16.37 4.49 14.12
N ALA A 144 -17.16 3.97 15.08
CA ALA A 144 -17.41 4.64 16.35
C ALA A 144 -16.10 4.84 17.14
N ALA A 145 -15.27 3.80 17.26
CA ALA A 145 -13.99 3.87 17.96
C ALA A 145 -13.03 4.89 17.33
N VAL A 146 -12.94 4.94 16.00
CA VAL A 146 -12.12 5.93 15.28
C VAL A 146 -12.63 7.34 15.56
N ARG A 147 -13.94 7.58 15.43
CA ARG A 147 -14.54 8.91 15.67
C ARG A 147 -14.34 9.37 17.11
N SER A 148 -14.51 8.48 18.09
CA SER A 148 -14.25 8.78 19.50
C SER A 148 -12.78 9.13 19.75
N ALA A 149 -11.85 8.33 19.22
CA ALA A 149 -10.41 8.59 19.37
C ALA A 149 -9.97 9.92 18.77
N LEU A 150 -10.50 10.28 17.60
CA LEU A 150 -10.23 11.56 16.94
C LEU A 150 -10.82 12.73 17.75
N ALA A 151 -12.07 12.61 18.20
CA ALA A 151 -12.75 13.64 18.97
C ALA A 151 -12.05 13.93 20.30
N GLU A 152 -11.56 12.91 21.01
CA GLU A 152 -10.80 13.08 22.26
C GLU A 152 -9.50 13.87 22.07
N GLU A 153 -8.87 13.77 20.90
CA GLU A 153 -7.63 14.48 20.57
C GLU A 153 -7.88 15.80 19.82
N GLY A 154 -9.15 16.19 19.60
CA GLY A 154 -9.50 17.39 18.85
C GLY A 154 -9.08 17.35 17.38
N VAL A 155 -8.96 16.15 16.80
CA VAL A 155 -8.55 15.93 15.40
C VAL A 155 -9.79 15.78 14.53
N ALA A 156 -9.83 16.47 13.40
CA ALA A 156 -10.92 16.33 12.45
C ALA A 156 -10.69 15.13 11.51
N LEU A 157 -11.78 14.48 11.05
CA LEU A 157 -11.69 13.30 10.18
C LEU A 157 -11.02 13.62 8.83
N ASP A 158 -11.16 14.86 8.34
CA ASP A 158 -10.52 15.32 7.11
C ASP A 158 -8.99 15.47 7.22
N GLU A 159 -8.44 15.58 8.44
CA GLU A 159 -6.99 15.51 8.69
C GLU A 159 -6.44 14.07 8.55
N VAL A 160 -7.30 13.05 8.53
CA VAL A 160 -6.90 11.64 8.47
C VAL A 160 -6.48 11.27 7.04
N ARG A 161 -5.18 11.00 6.90
CA ARG A 161 -4.55 10.57 5.66
C ARG A 161 -4.86 9.12 5.33
N MET A 162 -4.81 8.24 6.33
CA MET A 162 -5.02 6.80 6.14
C MET A 162 -5.30 6.07 7.46
N ILE A 163 -5.95 4.92 7.34
CA ILE A 163 -6.05 3.90 8.38
C ILE A 163 -4.98 2.85 8.11
N ALA A 164 -4.36 2.34 9.18
CA ALA A 164 -3.33 1.32 9.10
C ALA A 164 -3.63 0.15 10.05
N SER A 165 -3.32 -1.07 9.61
CA SER A 165 -3.32 -2.27 10.46
C SER A 165 -2.21 -3.24 10.05
N ALA A 166 -2.13 -4.39 10.70
CA ALA A 166 -1.20 -5.46 10.32
C ALA A 166 -1.81 -6.36 9.24
N ASP A 167 -0.99 -6.87 8.32
CA ASP A 167 -1.35 -7.79 7.23
C ASP A 167 -2.07 -9.06 7.66
N VAL A 168 -1.83 -9.54 8.88
CA VAL A 168 -2.59 -10.64 9.51
C VAL A 168 -4.09 -10.35 9.66
N LYS A 169 -4.51 -9.10 9.39
CA LYS A 169 -5.91 -8.63 9.35
C LYS A 169 -6.36 -8.19 7.96
N ALA A 170 -5.61 -8.50 6.89
CA ALA A 170 -5.98 -8.13 5.52
C ALA A 170 -7.29 -8.78 5.05
N ASP A 171 -7.70 -9.87 5.70
CA ASP A 171 -8.95 -10.60 5.47
C ASP A 171 -10.10 -10.17 6.40
N GLU A 172 -9.94 -9.10 7.17
CA GLU A 172 -10.96 -8.63 8.12
C GLU A 172 -11.98 -7.69 7.44
N PRO A 173 -13.23 -8.14 7.19
CA PRO A 173 -14.23 -7.33 6.47
C PRO A 173 -14.59 -6.06 7.20
N GLY A 174 -14.68 -6.09 8.54
CA GLY A 174 -15.03 -4.92 9.34
C GLY A 174 -14.04 -3.76 9.18
N LEU A 175 -12.74 -4.04 8.96
CA LEU A 175 -11.76 -2.99 8.68
C LEU A 175 -11.94 -2.37 7.30
N MET A 176 -12.20 -3.20 6.29
CA MET A 176 -12.40 -2.74 4.90
C MET A 176 -13.67 -1.88 4.81
N GLU A 177 -14.78 -2.36 5.36
CA GLU A 177 -16.06 -1.66 5.40
C GLU A 177 -15.98 -0.37 6.24
N ALA A 178 -15.27 -0.37 7.37
CA ALA A 178 -15.08 0.84 8.16
C ALA A 178 -14.25 1.90 7.44
N ALA A 179 -13.20 1.48 6.72
CA ALA A 179 -12.37 2.38 5.91
C ALA A 179 -13.17 3.02 4.77
N GLU A 180 -13.99 2.21 4.08
CA GLU A 180 -14.93 2.69 3.05
C GLU A 180 -15.95 3.67 3.65
N ALA A 181 -16.58 3.33 4.77
CA ALA A 181 -17.55 4.20 5.45
C ALA A 181 -16.96 5.53 5.95
N LEU A 182 -15.67 5.56 6.26
CA LEU A 182 -14.94 6.77 6.65
C LEU A 182 -14.42 7.56 5.44
N GLY A 183 -14.38 6.98 4.24
CA GLY A 183 -13.76 7.59 3.06
C GLY A 183 -12.25 7.75 3.20
N VAL A 184 -11.59 6.82 3.90
CA VAL A 184 -10.16 6.87 4.22
C VAL A 184 -9.47 5.59 3.72
N PRO A 185 -8.33 5.68 3.01
CA PRO A 185 -7.64 4.49 2.53
C PRO A 185 -7.13 3.61 3.68
N LEU A 186 -7.23 2.30 3.50
CA LEU A 186 -6.74 1.28 4.44
C LEU A 186 -5.43 0.68 3.94
N ARG A 187 -4.39 0.73 4.77
CA ARG A 187 -3.10 0.11 4.51
C ARG A 187 -2.80 -1.00 5.50
N PHE A 188 -2.23 -2.08 4.98
CA PHE A 188 -1.72 -3.18 5.79
C PHE A 188 -0.19 -3.15 5.80
N LEU A 189 0.39 -3.27 7.00
CA LEU A 189 1.82 -3.41 7.19
C LEU A 189 2.17 -4.85 7.41
N SER A 190 3.28 -5.29 6.81
CA SER A 190 3.68 -6.68 6.95
C SER A 190 4.07 -6.98 8.38
N ALA A 191 3.77 -8.21 8.82
CA ALA A 191 4.19 -8.66 10.14
C ALA A 191 5.73 -8.62 10.30
N ALA A 192 6.47 -8.77 9.19
CA ALA A 192 7.93 -8.65 9.18
C ALA A 192 8.40 -7.23 9.48
N GLU A 193 7.84 -6.21 8.82
CA GLU A 193 8.15 -4.80 9.07
C GLU A 193 7.87 -4.40 10.52
N ILE A 194 6.75 -4.85 11.08
CA ILE A 194 6.38 -4.57 12.47
C ILE A 194 7.39 -5.19 13.44
N ARG A 195 7.83 -6.44 13.21
CA ARG A 195 8.78 -7.14 14.09
C ARG A 195 10.17 -6.52 14.12
N VAL A 196 10.68 -6.06 12.97
CA VAL A 196 12.04 -5.53 12.86
C VAL A 196 12.14 -4.04 13.17
N SER A 197 10.99 -3.38 13.39
CA SER A 197 10.94 -1.96 13.71
C SER A 197 11.68 -1.64 15.02
N SER A 198 12.62 -0.70 14.96
CA SER A 198 13.30 -0.13 16.13
C SER A 198 12.51 1.01 16.80
N ARG A 199 11.32 1.34 16.29
CA ARG A 199 10.47 2.36 16.87
C ARG A 199 9.95 1.94 18.24
N GLU A 200 9.90 2.88 19.16
CA GLU A 200 9.35 2.63 20.49
C GLU A 200 7.81 2.58 20.45
N PHE A 201 7.25 1.46 20.86
CA PHE A 201 5.82 1.27 21.10
C PHE A 201 5.59 0.23 22.21
N SER A 202 4.39 0.26 22.78
CA SER A 202 3.96 -0.59 23.89
C SER A 202 3.65 -2.00 23.39
N HIS A 203 4.21 -3.01 24.07
CA HIS A 203 3.91 -4.41 23.77
C HIS A 203 2.50 -4.83 24.22
N SER A 204 2.01 -5.93 23.66
CA SER A 204 0.73 -6.54 23.99
C SER A 204 0.86 -8.07 24.04
N ALA A 205 0.87 -8.63 25.25
CA ALA A 205 0.98 -10.08 25.47
C ALA A 205 -0.09 -10.87 24.71
N PHE A 206 -1.32 -10.34 24.62
CA PHE A 206 -2.41 -10.94 23.85
C PHE A 206 -2.11 -11.00 22.34
N VAL A 207 -1.45 -9.97 21.79
CA VAL A 207 -1.09 -9.92 20.36
C VAL A 207 0.10 -10.85 20.08
N GLU A 208 1.09 -10.86 20.97
CA GLU A 208 2.24 -11.76 20.87
C GLU A 208 1.79 -13.22 20.84
N GLU A 209 0.88 -13.61 21.75
CA GLU A 209 0.33 -14.97 21.80
C GLU A 209 -0.48 -15.33 20.55
N LYS A 210 -1.31 -14.40 20.03
CA LYS A 210 -2.29 -14.73 18.97
C LYS A 210 -1.76 -14.60 17.55
N VAL A 211 -0.91 -13.62 17.29
CA VAL A 211 -0.47 -13.28 15.92
C VAL A 211 1.05 -13.11 15.80
N ASN A 212 1.81 -13.44 16.85
CA ASN A 212 3.28 -13.37 16.87
C ASN A 212 3.81 -11.98 16.44
N LEU A 213 3.18 -10.94 16.99
CA LEU A 213 3.56 -9.54 16.83
C LEU A 213 3.61 -8.85 18.20
N PRO A 214 4.54 -7.90 18.40
CA PRO A 214 4.63 -7.17 19.67
C PRO A 214 3.40 -6.29 19.92
N ALA A 215 2.84 -5.69 18.86
CA ALA A 215 1.61 -4.90 18.89
C ALA A 215 1.06 -4.72 17.46
N VAL A 216 -0.16 -4.18 17.34
CA VAL A 216 -0.77 -3.84 16.03
C VAL A 216 -1.00 -2.34 15.90
N ALA A 217 -1.85 -1.74 16.74
CA ALA A 217 -2.31 -0.36 16.55
C ALA A 217 -1.17 0.67 16.55
N GLU A 218 -0.30 0.65 17.56
CA GLU A 218 0.83 1.58 17.66
C GLU A 218 1.84 1.46 16.51
N PRO A 219 2.40 0.27 16.19
CA PRO A 219 3.32 0.16 15.05
C PRO A 219 2.62 0.49 13.72
N ALA A 220 1.35 0.14 13.55
CA ALA A 220 0.59 0.51 12.35
C ALA A 220 0.49 2.03 12.15
N ALA A 221 0.11 2.77 13.20
CA ALA A 221 0.05 4.23 13.16
C ALA A 221 1.41 4.86 12.84
N LEU A 222 2.47 4.29 13.39
CA LEU A 222 3.82 4.82 13.25
C LEU A 222 4.45 4.51 11.90
N LEU A 223 4.36 3.28 11.42
CA LEU A 223 5.13 2.79 10.29
C LEU A 223 4.44 3.02 8.94
N ALA A 224 3.12 3.28 8.91
CA ALA A 224 2.40 3.54 7.67
C ALA A 224 2.71 4.91 7.04
N GLY A 225 3.39 5.81 7.75
CA GLY A 225 3.83 7.11 7.25
C GLY A 225 5.28 7.44 7.61
N ARG A 226 5.72 8.62 7.19
CA ARG A 226 7.09 9.12 7.31
C ARG A 226 7.25 10.10 8.46
N ARG A 227 8.35 9.97 9.21
CA ARG A 227 8.69 10.88 10.33
C ARG A 227 7.55 11.04 11.34
N THR A 228 6.72 10.01 11.51
CA THR A 228 5.50 10.15 12.30
C THR A 228 5.82 10.26 13.79
N ARG A 229 4.97 10.95 14.55
CA ARG A 229 5.01 10.99 16.03
C ARG A 229 3.62 10.71 16.57
N PHE A 230 3.52 10.09 17.74
CA PHE A 230 2.22 9.89 18.37
C PHE A 230 1.54 11.23 18.66
N ILE A 231 0.27 11.33 18.26
CA ILE A 231 -0.69 12.24 18.86
C ILE A 231 -1.16 11.60 20.18
N CYS A 232 -1.57 10.34 20.10
CA CYS A 232 -1.84 9.50 21.25
C CYS A 232 -1.35 8.06 21.05
N ARG A 233 -0.88 7.45 22.15
CA ARG A 233 -0.54 6.02 22.21
C ARG A 233 -1.83 5.18 22.22
N LYS A 234 -1.73 3.86 22.44
CA LYS A 234 -2.90 2.97 22.40
C LYS A 234 -4.02 3.42 23.36
N LYS A 235 -5.23 3.55 22.83
CA LYS A 235 -6.50 3.68 23.55
C LYS A 235 -7.41 2.52 23.17
N THR A 236 -8.22 2.04 24.10
CA THR A 236 -9.11 0.88 23.87
C THR A 236 -10.58 1.29 23.96
N PHE A 237 -11.36 0.95 22.94
CA PHE A 237 -12.79 1.21 22.82
C PHE A 237 -13.47 -0.13 22.51
N ASN A 238 -14.19 -0.71 23.47
CA ASN A 238 -14.92 -1.99 23.29
C ASN A 238 -14.09 -3.14 22.68
N GLY A 239 -12.80 -3.23 23.05
CA GLY A 239 -11.89 -4.26 22.51
C GLY A 239 -11.23 -3.90 21.17
N ILE A 240 -11.49 -2.70 20.64
CA ILE A 240 -10.80 -2.09 19.51
C ILE A 240 -9.70 -1.18 20.06
N THR A 241 -8.47 -1.42 19.66
CA THR A 241 -7.31 -0.61 20.03
C THR A 241 -7.03 0.39 18.92
N ILE A 242 -6.98 1.68 19.26
CA ILE A 242 -6.64 2.78 18.35
C ILE A 242 -5.36 3.47 18.83
N ALA A 243 -4.47 3.81 17.90
CA ALA A 243 -3.37 4.74 18.14
C ALA A 243 -3.38 5.80 17.04
N LEU A 244 -3.03 7.05 17.38
CA LEU A 244 -2.99 8.15 16.42
C LEU A 244 -1.57 8.65 16.28
N ALA A 245 -1.12 8.81 15.04
CA ALA A 245 0.18 9.41 14.75
C ALA A 245 0.03 10.54 13.73
N ARG A 246 0.87 11.57 13.86
CA ARG A 246 0.99 12.68 12.92
C ARG A 246 2.23 12.49 12.07
N GLU A 247 2.06 12.47 10.76
CA GLU A 247 3.11 12.44 9.75
C GLU A 247 3.77 13.82 9.62
N GLY A 248 5.10 13.85 9.62
CA GLY A 248 5.87 15.07 9.45
C GLY A 248 6.21 15.31 7.98
N PHE A 249 5.46 16.18 7.32
CA PHE A 249 5.76 16.66 5.97
C PHE A 249 5.61 18.18 5.93
N SER A 250 6.72 18.90 6.04
CA SER A 250 6.71 20.30 5.66
C SER A 250 8.05 20.68 5.08
N TRP A 251 8.02 21.41 3.97
CA TRP A 251 9.17 22.15 3.46
C TRP A 251 9.63 23.24 4.44
N SER A 252 8.77 23.67 5.38
CA SER A 252 9.03 24.71 6.38
C SER A 252 9.51 24.20 7.75
N GLU A 253 9.29 22.93 8.10
CA GLU A 253 9.80 22.38 9.38
C GLU A 253 11.33 22.20 9.39
N SER A 254 11.99 22.31 8.23
CA SER A 254 13.44 22.20 8.06
C SER A 254 14.22 23.52 8.20
N ALA A 255 13.58 24.66 8.49
CA ALA A 255 14.32 25.84 8.91
C ALA A 255 14.67 25.69 10.40
N PRO A 256 15.96 25.54 10.80
CA PRO A 256 16.30 25.65 12.21
C PRO A 256 15.86 27.03 12.70
N ALA A 257 15.02 27.06 13.73
CA ALA A 257 14.74 28.28 14.46
C ALA A 257 16.07 28.81 15.02
N GLY A 258 16.59 29.87 14.40
CA GLY A 258 17.74 30.62 14.87
C GLY A 258 19.11 30.03 14.54
N ARG A 259 19.79 30.69 13.60
CA ARG A 259 21.16 31.19 13.81
C ARG A 259 21.25 32.60 13.24
#